data_AF-N6VG28-F1
#
_entry.id   AF-N6VG28-F1
#
_cell.length_a   1.000
_cell.length_b   1.000
_cell.length_c   1.000
_cell.angle_alpha   90.00
_cell.angle_beta   90.00
_cell.angle_gamma   90.00
#
_symmetry.space_group_name_H-M   'P 1'
#
loop_
_entity.id
_entity.type
_entity.pdbx_description
1 polymer ?
#
loop_
_entity_poly.entity_id
_entity_poly.type
_entity_poly.pdbx_seq_one_letter_code
_entity_poly.pdbx_strand_id
1 'polypeptide(L)' 'MLIRPSLNKVRTGVTIQNAEVTMISSSINFTGGYGVNLNVGKAILNKVEIVHTGNDSADLIKARGKGSKLVF' A
#
# COMPACT_ATOMS: atom_id res chain seq x y z
N MET A 1 8.64 -7.28 8.33
CA MET A 1 7.72 -6.84 9.40
C MET A 1 6.29 -7.21 9.04
N LEU A 2 5.52 -7.77 9.98
CA LEU A 2 4.10 -8.08 9.79
C LEU A 2 3.24 -6.93 10.34
N ILE A 3 2.29 -6.43 9.57
CA ILE A 3 1.36 -5.37 9.99
C ILE A 3 -0.08 -5.72 9.61
N ARG A 4 -1.03 -5.17 10.37
CA ARG A 4 -2.48 -5.35 10.16
C ARG A 4 -3.25 -4.02 10.27
N PRO A 5 -2.93 -3.00 9.45
CA PRO A 5 -3.54 -1.69 9.59
C PRO A 5 -5.01 -1.67 9.15
N SER A 6 -5.77 -0.78 9.78
CA SER A 6 -7.06 -0.30 9.32
C SER A 6 -6.95 1.21 9.16
N LEU A 7 -6.78 1.67 7.92
CA LEU A 7 -6.66 3.09 7.59
C LEU A 7 -7.97 3.59 6.98
N ASN A 8 -8.46 4.72 7.47
CA ASN A 8 -9.71 5.32 7.00
C ASN A 8 -9.50 6.80 6.64
N LYS A 9 -9.94 7.21 5.44
CA LYS A 9 -9.88 8.59 4.92
C LYS A 9 -8.49 9.24 5.01
N VAL A 10 -7.42 8.47 4.87
CA VAL A 10 -6.06 9.02 4.85
C VAL A 10 -5.75 9.68 3.52
N ARG A 11 -4.93 10.75 3.51
CA ARG A 11 -4.54 11.40 2.25
C ARG A 11 -3.73 10.45 1.37
N THR A 12 -2.79 9.69 1.92
CA THR A 12 -2.08 8.62 1.21
C THR A 12 -2.06 7.40 2.10
N GLY A 13 -2.11 6.21 1.52
CA GLY A 13 -2.02 4.98 2.27
C GLY A 13 -0.59 4.66 2.73
N VAL A 14 -0.16 3.41 2.59
CA VAL A 14 1.11 2.94 3.15
C VAL A 14 2.28 3.25 2.22
N THR A 15 3.38 3.73 2.78
CA THR A 15 4.65 3.90 2.05
C THR A 15 5.69 2.94 2.63
N ILE A 16 6.28 2.10 1.79
CA ILE A 16 7.30 1.11 2.14
C ILE A 16 8.59 1.50 1.42
N GLN A 17 9.66 1.74 2.17
CA GLN A 17 10.94 2.18 1.63
C GLN A 17 12.06 1.29 2.16
N ASN A 18 12.79 0.64 1.26
CA ASN A 18 13.92 -0.24 1.59
C ASN A 18 13.60 -1.28 2.68
N ALA A 19 12.41 -1.86 2.64
CA ALA A 19 11.91 -2.74 3.70
C ALA A 19 11.15 -3.94 3.15
N GLU A 20 11.07 -5.01 3.96
CA GLU A 20 10.16 -6.13 3.75
C GLU A 20 8.96 -6.01 4.69
N VAL A 21 7.75 -5.88 4.11
CA VAL A 21 6.49 -5.75 4.84
C VAL A 21 5.49 -6.79 4.35
N THR A 22 4.87 -7.48 5.30
CA THR A 22 3.72 -8.35 5.07
C THR A 22 2.51 -7.67 5.69
N MET A 23 1.49 -7.41 4.88
CA MET A 23 0.19 -6.91 5.30
C MET A 23 -0.82 -8.05 5.19
N ILE A 24 -1.54 -8.34 6.27
CA ILE A 24 -2.56 -9.38 6.27
C ILE A 24 -3.89 -8.86 6.82
N SER A 25 -5.00 -9.24 6.21
CA SER A 25 -6.35 -8.91 6.70
C SER A 25 -6.50 -7.43 7.06
N SER A 26 -6.06 -6.56 6.16
CA SER A 26 -5.91 -5.12 6.40
C SER A 26 -6.82 -4.32 5.47
N SER A 27 -7.15 -3.09 5.83
CA SER A 27 -7.92 -2.19 4.99
C SER A 27 -7.26 -0.82 4.86
N ILE A 28 -7.31 -0.24 3.66
CA ILE A 28 -6.75 1.06 3.34
C ILE A 28 -7.78 1.86 2.56
N ASN A 29 -8.44 2.82 3.22
CA ASN A 29 -9.26 3.81 2.54
C ASN A 29 -8.50 5.13 2.44
N PHE A 30 -8.25 5.59 1.21
CA PHE A 30 -7.43 6.76 0.95
C PHE A 30 -8.06 7.69 -0.09
N THR A 31 -7.68 8.98 -0.08
CA THR A 31 -8.26 10.00 -0.98
C THR A 31 -7.26 10.60 -1.97
N GLY A 32 -5.98 10.61 -1.66
CA GLY A 32 -4.93 11.15 -2.51
C GLY A 32 -4.34 10.11 -3.46
N GLY A 33 -3.08 10.32 -3.87
CA GLY A 33 -2.56 9.67 -5.07
C GLY A 33 -2.22 8.19 -5.00
N TYR A 34 -2.13 7.58 -3.80
CA TYR A 34 -1.88 6.13 -3.72
C TYR A 34 -2.34 5.44 -2.43
N GLY A 35 -2.66 4.15 -2.55
CA GLY A 35 -3.01 3.26 -1.44
C GLY A 35 -1.80 2.52 -0.85
N VAL A 36 -0.91 1.98 -1.69
CA VAL A 36 0.39 1.42 -1.28
C VAL A 36 1.47 1.91 -2.23
N ASN A 37 2.57 2.46 -1.70
CA ASN A 37 3.74 2.88 -2.45
C ASN A 37 5.00 2.16 -1.95
N LEU A 38 5.47 1.19 -2.72
CA LEU A 38 6.71 0.46 -2.49
C LEU A 38 7.85 1.08 -3.31
N ASN A 39 8.87 1.57 -2.62
CA ASN A 39 10.12 2.05 -3.20
C ASN A 39 11.29 1.22 -2.65
N VAL A 40 11.70 0.21 -3.42
CA VAL A 40 12.73 -0.79 -3.09
C VAL A 40 12.36 -1.68 -1.89
N GLY A 41 12.61 -2.99 -2.00
CA GLY A 41 12.29 -3.98 -0.97
C GLY A 41 11.12 -4.89 -1.37
N LYS A 42 10.39 -5.42 -0.39
CA LYS A 42 9.34 -6.43 -0.63
C LYS A 42 8.05 -6.09 0.10
N ALA A 43 6.93 -6.15 -0.61
CA ALA A 43 5.61 -6.03 -0.02
C ALA A 43 4.80 -7.29 -0.33
N ILE A 44 4.24 -7.92 0.70
CA ILE A 44 3.31 -9.05 0.57
C ILE A 44 1.96 -8.57 1.07
N LEU A 45 0.93 -8.60 0.21
CA LEU A 45 -0.41 -8.10 0.52
C LEU A 45 -1.41 -9.25 0.46
N ASN A 46 -1.72 -9.87 1.60
CA ASN A 46 -2.64 -11.01 1.66
C ASN A 46 -3.97 -10.59 2.32
N LYS A 47 -5.09 -10.72 1.60
CA LYS A 47 -6.42 -10.26 2.06
C LYS A 47 -6.39 -8.79 2.48
N VAL A 48 -5.80 -7.93 1.65
CA VAL A 48 -5.75 -6.48 1.88
C VAL A 48 -6.78 -5.81 0.99
N GLU A 49 -7.70 -5.07 1.60
CA GLU A 49 -8.65 -4.23 0.89
C GLU A 49 -8.07 -2.82 0.72
N ILE A 50 -8.07 -2.31 -0.51
CA ILE A 50 -7.57 -0.96 -0.82
C ILE A 50 -8.66 -0.23 -1.61
N VAL A 51 -9.19 0.83 -1.03
CA VAL A 51 -10.30 1.62 -1.59
C VAL A 51 -9.87 3.07 -1.73
N HIS A 52 -9.98 3.58 -2.94
CA HIS A 52 -9.84 5.01 -3.20
C HIS A 52 -11.21 5.68 -3.13
N THR A 53 -11.29 6.76 -2.35
CA THR A 53 -12.53 7.53 -2.12
C THR A 53 -12.35 9.02 -2.43
N GLY A 54 -11.26 9.37 -3.10
CA GLY A 54 -11.01 10.74 -3.56
C GLY A 54 -11.64 11.02 -4.92
N ASN A 55 -11.62 12.30 -5.31
CA ASN A 55 -12.22 12.74 -6.58
C ASN A 55 -11.23 12.68 -7.76
N ASP A 56 -9.93 12.51 -7.50
CA ASP A 56 -8.87 12.50 -8.50
C ASP A 56 -8.44 11.07 -8.87
N SER A 57 -7.71 10.90 -9.98
CA SER A 57 -7.13 9.59 -10.31
C SER A 57 -6.03 9.18 -9.30
N ALA A 58 -5.95 7.90 -8.99
CA ALA A 58 -4.99 7.38 -8.03
C ALA A 58 -4.49 5.96 -8.35
N ASP A 59 -3.27 5.67 -7.89
CA ASP A 59 -2.69 4.32 -7.95
C ASP A 59 -3.11 3.53 -6.70
N LEU A 60 -3.91 2.47 -6.83
CA LEU A 60 -4.17 1.60 -5.66
C LEU A 60 -2.85 1.06 -5.10
N ILE A 61 -1.96 0.61 -5.98
CA ILE A 61 -0.62 0.14 -5.63
C ILE A 61 0.40 0.61 -6.65
N LYS A 62 1.54 1.05 -6.13
CA LYS A 62 2.65 1.61 -6.86
C LYS A 62 3.93 0.91 -6.40
N ALA A 63 4.58 0.15 -7.26
CA ALA A 63 5.85 -0.49 -6.97
C ALA A 63 6.91 0.03 -7.93
N ARG A 64 7.95 0.70 -7.40
CA ARG A 64 8.98 1.40 -8.16
C ARG A 64 10.36 1.09 -7.61
N GLY A 65 11.39 1.24 -8.44
CA GLY A 65 12.78 1.04 -8.06
C GLY A 65 13.30 -0.39 -8.31
N LYS A 66 14.59 -0.49 -8.65
CA LYS A 66 15.27 -1.77 -8.89
C LYS A 66 15.33 -2.56 -7.58
N GLY A 67 14.89 -3.82 -7.62
CA GLY A 67 14.83 -4.68 -6.43
C GLY A 67 13.50 -4.61 -5.66
N SER A 68 12.50 -3.89 -6.16
CA SER A 68 11.13 -3.96 -5.63
C SER A 68 10.45 -5.26 -6.03
N LYS A 69 9.88 -5.97 -5.05
CA LYS A 69 9.05 -7.17 -5.26
C LYS A 69 7.71 -7.02 -4.56
N LEU A 70 6.64 -7.07 -5.34
CA LEU A 70 5.27 -7.07 -4.85
C LEU A 70 4.69 -8.48 -5.00
N VAL A 71 4.01 -8.97 -3.96
CA VAL A 71 3.38 -10.30 -3.91
C VAL A 71 1.98 -10.15 -3.35
N PHE A 72 1.02 -10.87 -3.91
CA PHE A 72 -0.39 -10.91 -3.51
C PHE A 72 -0.79 -12.33 -3.15
#